data_AF-V4C650-F1
#
_entry.id   AF-V4C650-F1
#
_cell.length_a   1.000
_cell.length_b   1.000
_cell.length_c   1.000
_cell.angle_alpha   90.00
_cell.angle_beta   90.00
_cell.angle_gamma   90.00
#
_symmetry.space_group_name_H-M   'P 1'
#
loop_
_entity.id
_entity.type
_entity.pdbx_description
1 polymer ?
#
loop_
_entity_poly.entity_id
_entity_poly.type
_entity_poly.pdbx_seq_one_letter_code
_entity_poly.pdbx_strand_id
1 'polypeptide(L)'
;MDPDEDEHIHPGQEQLHVSEAYDKIKDSKPSAKGGRLTDRARRIVKHDNVCSVFCGGKKCKYCCPDNWSKEQMAVDGLFSHWVTDNILAMARPTNSGIQKYKIVDQFLQMNIKTIINLQQPGEHAYCGDGNDKTGFSYNSQLFMEKEIFFYNFGW
;
A
#
# COMPACT_ATOMS: atom_id res chain seq x y z
N MET A 1 -25.45 17.41 17.65
CA MET A 1 -24.57 16.25 17.46
C MET A 1 -23.53 16.39 18.53
N ASP A 2 -23.59 15.52 19.51
CA ASP A 2 -22.51 15.41 20.49
C ASP A 2 -21.31 14.76 19.78
N PRO A 3 -20.07 15.16 20.12
CA PRO A 3 -18.86 14.56 19.55
C PRO A 3 -18.80 13.06 19.86
N ASP A 4 -18.30 12.27 18.92
CA ASP A 4 -18.14 10.83 19.09
C ASP A 4 -17.24 10.53 20.30
N GLU A 5 -17.55 9.51 21.10
CA GLU A 5 -16.82 9.18 22.34
C GLU A 5 -15.34 8.81 22.08
N ASP A 6 -15.05 8.44 20.83
CA ASP A 6 -13.75 8.11 20.26
C ASP A 6 -13.08 9.29 19.49
N GLU A 7 -13.71 10.47 19.48
CA GLU A 7 -13.11 11.70 18.98
C GLU A 7 -12.02 12.16 19.97
N HIS A 8 -10.79 11.72 19.73
CA HIS A 8 -9.62 12.15 20.47
C HIS A 8 -9.59 13.69 20.53
N ILE A 9 -9.68 14.24 21.75
CA ILE A 9 -9.88 15.67 22.03
C ILE A 9 -8.78 16.58 21.43
N HIS A 10 -7.67 16.01 20.94
CA HIS A 10 -6.61 16.72 20.25
C HIS A 10 -5.98 15.91 19.10
N PRO A 11 -6.62 15.83 17.92
CA PRO A 11 -5.98 15.22 16.75
C PRO A 11 -4.71 16.02 16.40
N GLY A 12 -3.55 15.36 16.38
CA GLY A 12 -2.26 15.98 16.05
C GLY A 12 -1.36 16.40 17.23
N GLN A 13 -1.76 16.13 18.48
CA GLN A 13 -0.86 16.26 19.64
C GLN A 13 -0.19 14.95 20.05
N GLU A 14 -0.51 13.84 19.38
CA GLU A 14 0.22 12.58 19.53
C GLU A 14 1.66 12.76 19.05
N GLN A 15 2.63 12.47 19.90
CA GLN A 15 4.01 12.35 19.43
C GLN A 15 4.04 11.14 18.47
N LEU A 16 4.52 11.36 17.24
CA LEU A 16 4.78 10.27 16.29
C LEU A 16 5.89 9.38 16.87
N HIS A 17 5.48 8.37 17.64
CA HIS A 17 6.35 7.28 18.07
C HIS A 17 6.59 6.37 16.86
N VAL A 18 7.57 6.76 16.05
CA VAL A 18 8.08 5.95 14.95
C VAL A 18 8.82 4.73 15.50
N SER A 19 8.72 3.59 14.82
CA SER A 19 9.34 2.35 15.30
C SER A 19 10.87 2.46 15.48
N GLU A 20 11.45 1.67 16.39
CA GLU A 20 12.91 1.61 16.59
C GLU A 20 13.68 1.28 15.29
N ALA A 21 13.02 0.58 14.36
CA ALA A 21 13.57 0.28 13.04
C ALA A 21 13.73 1.55 12.20
N TYR A 22 12.77 2.48 12.27
CA TYR A 22 12.86 3.78 11.60
C TYR A 22 13.99 4.63 12.17
N ASP A 23 14.14 4.66 13.50
CA ASP A 23 15.20 5.43 14.16
C ASP A 23 16.61 5.00 13.72
N LYS A 24 16.79 3.72 13.39
CA LYS A 24 18.07 3.19 12.89
C LYS A 24 18.40 3.61 11.46
N ILE A 25 17.41 4.03 10.67
CA ILE A 25 17.57 4.33 9.24
C ILE A 25 17.27 5.77 8.86
N LYS A 26 16.77 6.61 9.78
CA LYS A 26 16.37 8.00 9.50
C LYS A 26 17.47 8.86 8.89
N ASP A 27 18.72 8.63 9.28
CA ASP A 27 19.90 9.36 8.77
C ASP A 27 20.59 8.65 7.60
N SER A 28 20.09 7.47 7.20
CA SER A 28 20.66 6.72 6.09
C SER A 28 20.29 7.38 4.76
N LYS A 29 21.29 7.66 3.92
CA LYS A 29 21.02 8.09 2.53
C LYS A 29 20.54 6.88 1.73
N PRO A 30 19.33 6.93 1.14
CA PRO A 30 18.88 5.86 0.26
C PRO A 30 19.86 5.77 -0.92
N SER A 31 20.51 4.62 -1.07
CA SER A 31 21.33 4.36 -2.25
C SER A 31 20.40 3.95 -3.39
N ALA A 32 20.34 4.75 -4.45
CA ALA A 32 19.65 4.38 -5.66
C ALA A 32 20.34 3.16 -6.27
N LYS A 33 19.70 1.99 -6.19
CA LYS A 33 20.20 0.76 -6.83
C LYS A 33 20.10 0.79 -8.36
N GLY A 34 19.51 1.84 -8.93
CA GLY A 34 19.40 2.05 -10.37
C GLY A 34 20.68 2.65 -10.95
N GLY A 35 21.24 2.00 -11.96
CA GLY A 35 22.39 2.54 -12.70
C GLY A 35 21.97 3.64 -13.68
N ARG A 36 22.91 4.51 -14.09
CA ARG A 36 22.67 5.57 -15.09
C ARG A 36 22.02 5.05 -16.38
N LEU A 37 22.29 3.79 -16.76
CA LEU A 37 21.69 3.13 -17.92
C LEU A 37 20.22 2.77 -17.71
N THR A 38 19.84 2.25 -16.54
CA THR A 38 18.44 1.91 -16.23
C THR A 38 17.58 3.17 -16.15
N ASP A 39 18.13 4.26 -15.63
CA ASP A 39 17.43 5.55 -15.58
C ASP A 39 17.25 6.20 -16.96
N ARG A 40 18.20 5.98 -17.86
CA ARG A 40 18.09 6.43 -19.25
C ARG A 40 17.06 5.60 -20.02
N ALA A 41 17.02 4.29 -19.79
CA ALA A 41 16.01 3.40 -20.38
C ALA A 41 14.58 3.74 -19.92
N ARG A 42 14.38 4.03 -18.63
CA ARG A 42 13.07 4.46 -18.08
C ARG A 42 12.49 5.69 -18.78
N ARG A 43 13.33 6.64 -19.20
CA ARG A 43 12.89 7.84 -19.92
C ARG A 43 12.44 7.58 -21.36
N ILE A 44 12.84 6.44 -21.94
CA ILE A 44 12.54 6.07 -23.33
C ILE A 44 11.32 5.15 -23.40
N VAL A 45 11.11 4.32 -22.36
CA VAL A 45 9.93 3.45 -22.27
C VAL A 45 8.69 4.33 -22.12
N LYS A 46 7.68 4.09 -22.98
CA LYS A 46 6.37 4.74 -22.86
C LYS A 46 5.86 4.56 -21.42
N HIS A 47 5.30 5.61 -20.85
CA HIS A 47 4.86 5.65 -19.45
C HIS A 47 4.05 4.40 -19.06
N ASP A 48 3.12 4.00 -19.92
CA ASP A 48 2.25 2.83 -19.74
C ASP A 48 3.04 1.51 -19.60
N ASN A 49 4.20 1.41 -20.24
CA ASN A 49 5.05 0.22 -20.25
C ASN A 49 6.17 0.25 -19.20
N VAL A 50 6.31 1.33 -18.43
CA VAL A 50 7.34 1.41 -17.38
C VAL A 50 7.12 0.30 -16.35
N CYS A 51 5.86 0.03 -16.00
CA CYS A 51 5.51 -0.97 -15.00
C CYS A 51 5.77 -2.40 -15.48
N SER A 52 5.46 -2.71 -16.75
CA SER A 52 5.69 -4.04 -17.31
C SER A 52 7.18 -4.37 -17.40
N VAL A 53 8.01 -3.36 -17.72
CA VAL A 53 9.46 -3.54 -17.89
C VAL A 53 10.23 -3.45 -16.58
N PHE A 54 9.86 -2.56 -15.66
CA PHE A 54 10.69 -2.24 -14.49
C PHE A 54 10.10 -2.71 -13.15
N CYS A 55 8.82 -3.02 -13.06
CA CYS A 55 8.22 -3.57 -11.84
C CYS A 55 8.11 -5.09 -11.86
N GLY A 56 8.25 -5.73 -13.04
CA GLY A 56 8.10 -7.17 -13.24
C GLY A 56 6.70 -7.59 -13.76
N GLY A 57 5.84 -6.63 -14.12
CA GLY A 57 4.52 -6.88 -14.69
C GLY A 57 3.68 -7.84 -13.82
N LYS A 58 3.19 -8.93 -14.40
CA LYS A 58 2.41 -9.95 -13.68
C LYS A 58 3.13 -10.55 -12.46
N LYS A 59 4.47 -10.55 -12.46
CA LYS A 59 5.31 -11.00 -11.33
C LYS A 59 5.78 -9.82 -10.47
N CYS A 60 5.02 -8.72 -10.43
CA CYS A 60 5.39 -7.52 -9.70
C CYS A 60 5.74 -7.85 -8.25
N LYS A 61 6.92 -7.39 -7.80
CA LYS A 61 7.43 -7.65 -6.45
C LYS A 61 6.41 -7.35 -5.36
N TYR A 62 5.70 -6.23 -5.47
CA TYR A 62 4.77 -5.74 -4.45
C TYR A 62 3.34 -6.26 -4.61
N CYS A 63 2.97 -6.82 -5.77
CA CYS A 63 1.65 -7.41 -5.99
C CYS A 63 1.64 -8.93 -5.77
N CYS A 64 2.82 -9.55 -5.63
CA CYS A 64 2.98 -10.99 -5.46
C CYS A 64 3.51 -11.29 -4.05
N PRO A 65 2.66 -11.85 -3.17
CA PRO A 65 3.03 -12.09 -1.77
C PRO A 65 4.15 -13.11 -1.59
N ASP A 66 4.30 -14.05 -2.53
CA ASP A 66 5.35 -15.08 -2.52
C ASP A 66 6.78 -14.52 -2.50
N ASN A 67 6.95 -13.21 -2.75
CA ASN A 67 8.24 -12.51 -2.68
C ASN A 67 8.61 -12.03 -1.27
N TRP A 68 7.76 -12.23 -0.26
CA TRP A 68 7.90 -11.69 1.09
C TRP A 68 7.76 -12.77 2.15
N SER A 69 8.53 -12.63 3.23
CA SER A 69 8.36 -13.51 4.39
C SER A 69 7.18 -13.07 5.25
N LYS A 70 6.72 -13.94 6.16
CA LYS A 70 5.60 -13.62 7.06
C LYS A 70 5.89 -12.40 7.95
N GLU A 71 7.15 -12.22 8.35
CA GLU A 71 7.59 -11.09 9.17
C GLU A 71 7.55 -9.75 8.42
N GLN A 72 7.48 -9.78 7.09
CA GLN A 72 7.38 -8.61 6.22
C GLN A 72 5.93 -8.32 5.79
N MET A 73 4.97 -9.05 6.36
CA MET A 73 3.56 -9.00 6.03
C MET A 73 2.74 -8.86 7.31
N ALA A 74 2.67 -7.64 7.85
CA ALA A 74 1.78 -7.32 8.97
C ALA A 74 0.31 -7.70 8.66
N VAL A 75 -0.09 -7.56 7.40
CA VAL A 75 -1.28 -8.17 6.79
C VAL A 75 -0.84 -9.30 5.89
N ASP A 76 -1.29 -10.52 6.18
CA ASP A 76 -0.96 -11.70 5.37
C ASP A 76 -1.44 -11.50 3.92
N GLY A 77 -0.58 -11.80 2.97
CA GLY A 77 -0.82 -11.54 1.56
C GLY A 77 -0.46 -10.12 1.09
N LEU A 78 0.11 -9.26 1.93
CA LEU A 78 0.58 -7.92 1.54
C LEU A 78 1.91 -7.56 2.20
N PHE A 79 2.85 -7.06 1.40
CA PHE A 79 4.01 -6.39 1.97
C PHE A 79 3.55 -5.18 2.79
N SER A 80 3.76 -5.22 4.10
CA SER A 80 3.15 -4.26 5.03
C SER A 80 3.88 -4.22 6.37
N HIS A 81 3.90 -3.05 7.00
CA HIS A 81 4.57 -2.79 8.26
C HIS A 81 3.91 -1.66 9.04
N TRP A 82 3.78 -1.84 10.36
CA TRP A 82 3.31 -0.79 11.27
C TRP A 82 4.40 0.27 11.43
N VAL A 83 4.11 1.50 11.02
CA VAL A 83 5.02 2.65 11.14
C VAL A 83 4.90 3.27 12.53
N THR A 84 3.67 3.29 13.05
CA THR A 84 3.30 3.65 14.42
C THR A 84 2.22 2.68 14.90
N ASP A 85 1.75 2.84 16.14
CA ASP A 85 0.66 2.04 16.70
C ASP A 85 -0.68 2.20 15.93
N ASN A 86 -0.85 3.33 15.24
CA ASN A 86 -2.08 3.69 14.53
C ASN A 86 -1.92 3.78 13.00
N ILE A 87 -0.69 3.65 12.47
CA ILE A 87 -0.40 3.82 11.04
C ILE A 87 0.26 2.55 10.48
N LEU A 88 -0.46 1.87 9.60
CA LEU A 88 0.05 0.76 8.79
C LEU A 88 0.43 1.25 7.39
N ALA A 89 1.70 1.07 7.00
CA ALA A 89 2.12 1.24 5.62
C ALA A 89 2.05 -0.11 4.89
N MET A 90 1.44 -0.16 3.71
CA MET A 90 1.26 -1.39 2.95
C MET A 90 1.35 -1.17 1.44
N ALA A 91 1.72 -2.23 0.72
CA ALA A 91 1.54 -2.31 -0.71
C ALA A 91 0.05 -2.35 -1.08
N ARG A 92 -0.29 -1.89 -2.28
CA ARG A 92 -1.65 -1.97 -2.80
C ARG A 92 -2.15 -3.43 -2.87
N PRO A 93 -3.38 -3.73 -2.41
CA PRO A 93 -3.96 -5.05 -2.61
C PRO A 93 -4.39 -5.27 -4.06
N THR A 94 -4.63 -6.54 -4.41
CA THR A 94 -5.31 -6.93 -5.65
C THR A 94 -6.63 -7.61 -5.33
N ASN A 95 -7.60 -7.59 -6.25
CA ASN A 95 -8.88 -8.31 -6.06
C ASN A 95 -8.66 -9.80 -5.73
N SER A 96 -7.73 -10.48 -6.42
CA SER A 96 -7.43 -11.89 -6.15
C SER A 96 -6.78 -12.08 -4.77
N GLY A 97 -5.86 -11.18 -4.38
CA GLY A 97 -5.20 -11.19 -3.08
C GLY A 97 -6.20 -10.99 -1.94
N ILE A 98 -7.14 -10.06 -2.10
CA ILE A 98 -8.20 -9.81 -1.11
C ILE A 98 -8.99 -11.08 -0.82
N GLN A 99 -9.40 -11.79 -1.87
CA GLN A 99 -10.17 -13.03 -1.71
C GLN A 99 -9.32 -14.16 -1.14
N LYS A 100 -8.11 -14.36 -1.68
CA LYS A 100 -7.22 -15.47 -1.30
C LYS A 100 -6.78 -15.39 0.16
N TYR A 101 -6.40 -14.21 0.62
CA TYR A 101 -5.85 -14.00 1.97
C TYR A 101 -6.87 -13.39 2.95
N LYS A 102 -8.13 -13.24 2.52
CA LYS A 102 -9.21 -12.65 3.34
C LYS A 102 -8.80 -11.31 3.95
N ILE A 103 -8.23 -10.42 3.13
CA ILE A 103 -7.62 -9.16 3.59
C ILE A 103 -8.63 -8.28 4.34
N VAL A 104 -9.89 -8.24 3.89
CA VAL A 104 -10.93 -7.46 4.57
C VAL A 104 -11.16 -7.96 5.99
N ASP A 105 -11.20 -9.28 6.21
CA ASP A 105 -11.38 -9.86 7.54
C ASP A 105 -10.19 -9.54 8.45
N GLN A 106 -8.96 -9.56 7.91
CA GLN A 106 -7.76 -9.16 8.65
C GLN A 106 -7.82 -7.69 9.08
N PHE A 107 -8.30 -6.79 8.21
CA PHE A 107 -8.44 -5.37 8.55
C PHE A 107 -9.42 -5.17 9.71
N LEU A 108 -10.53 -5.91 9.69
CA LEU A 108 -11.50 -5.88 10.79
C LEU A 108 -10.90 -6.41 12.10
N GLN A 109 -10.15 -7.51 12.06
CA GLN A 109 -9.46 -8.07 13.23
C GLN A 109 -8.40 -7.12 13.81
N MET A 110 -7.73 -6.36 12.94
CA MET A 110 -6.74 -5.34 13.32
C MET A 110 -7.37 -3.99 13.68
N ASN A 111 -8.70 -3.88 13.66
CA ASN A 111 -9.44 -2.64 13.91
C ASN A 111 -9.05 -1.47 12.98
N ILE A 112 -8.65 -1.77 11.73
CA ILE A 112 -8.38 -0.75 10.73
C ILE A 112 -9.68 -0.05 10.34
N LYS A 113 -9.74 1.27 10.54
CA LYS A 113 -10.91 2.09 10.23
C LYS A 113 -10.81 2.86 8.92
N THR A 114 -9.60 3.11 8.44
CA THR A 114 -9.39 4.02 7.31
C THR A 114 -8.32 3.51 6.37
N ILE A 115 -8.61 3.61 5.08
CA ILE A 115 -7.67 3.39 3.98
C ILE A 115 -7.44 4.72 3.29
N ILE A 116 -6.17 5.13 3.23
CA ILE A 116 -5.71 6.25 2.43
C ILE A 116 -5.04 5.68 1.18
N ASN A 117 -5.75 5.67 0.07
CA ASN A 117 -5.23 5.22 -1.21
C ASN A 117 -4.44 6.34 -1.89
N LEU A 118 -3.20 6.02 -2.25
CA LEU A 118 -2.30 6.95 -2.95
C LEU A 118 -2.18 6.66 -4.44
N GLN A 119 -2.92 5.66 -4.94
CA GLN A 119 -2.87 5.31 -6.36
C GLN A 119 -3.56 6.37 -7.23
N GLN A 120 -3.05 6.56 -8.45
CA GLN A 120 -3.79 7.21 -9.52
C GLN A 120 -4.60 6.17 -10.34
N PRO A 121 -5.78 6.52 -10.88
CA PRO A 121 -6.49 5.66 -11.81
C PRO A 121 -5.60 5.27 -13.01
N GLY A 122 -5.52 3.98 -13.32
CA GLY A 122 -4.68 3.44 -14.39
C GLY A 122 -3.21 3.20 -14.01
N GLU A 123 -2.80 3.62 -12.81
CA GLU A 123 -1.44 3.41 -12.33
C GLU A 123 -1.14 1.90 -12.19
N HIS A 124 0.05 1.48 -12.63
CA HIS A 124 0.49 0.09 -12.55
C HIS A 124 -0.49 -0.93 -13.18
N ALA A 125 -1.20 -0.57 -14.26
CA ALA A 125 -2.22 -1.42 -14.92
C ALA A 125 -1.74 -2.81 -15.38
N TYR A 126 -0.43 -3.03 -15.50
CA TYR A 126 0.15 -4.33 -15.90
C TYR A 126 0.77 -5.11 -14.74
N CYS A 127 0.70 -4.60 -13.50
CA CYS A 127 1.29 -5.24 -12.33
C CYS A 127 0.31 -6.20 -11.63
N GLY A 128 0.78 -7.40 -11.30
CA GLY A 128 -0.06 -8.46 -10.73
C GLY A 128 -1.20 -8.83 -11.68
N ASP A 129 -2.43 -8.79 -11.18
CA ASP A 129 -3.64 -9.07 -11.97
C ASP A 129 -4.10 -7.88 -12.84
N GLY A 130 -3.40 -6.74 -12.73
CA GLY A 130 -3.78 -5.49 -13.37
C GLY A 130 -4.81 -4.69 -12.58
N ASN A 131 -5.41 -3.70 -13.25
CA ASN A 131 -6.42 -2.84 -12.64
C ASN A 131 -7.84 -3.38 -12.89
N ASP A 132 -8.67 -3.26 -11.86
CA ASP A 132 -10.12 -3.43 -11.91
C ASP A 132 -10.78 -2.36 -12.79
N LYS A 133 -12.07 -2.55 -13.07
CA LYS A 133 -12.91 -1.60 -13.82
C LYS A 133 -12.93 -0.18 -13.24
N THR A 134 -12.62 -0.02 -11.95
CA THR A 134 -12.51 1.29 -11.28
C THR A 134 -11.21 2.03 -11.61
N GLY A 135 -10.26 1.39 -12.29
CA GLY A 135 -8.95 1.93 -12.59
C GLY A 135 -7.91 1.70 -11.49
N PHE A 136 -8.27 1.09 -10.35
CA PHE A 136 -7.35 0.69 -9.27
C PHE A 136 -7.12 -0.80 -9.28
N SER A 137 -6.16 -1.32 -8.51
CA SER A 137 -5.88 -2.77 -8.50
C SER A 137 -6.88 -3.62 -7.74
N TYR A 138 -7.81 -2.98 -7.03
CA TYR A 138 -8.84 -3.63 -6.27
C TYR A 138 -10.12 -2.78 -6.23
N ASN A 139 -11.22 -3.44 -5.94
CA ASN A 139 -12.50 -2.78 -5.70
C ASN A 139 -12.57 -2.29 -4.24
N SER A 140 -12.43 -0.99 -4.01
CA SER A 140 -12.50 -0.38 -2.67
C SER A 140 -13.87 -0.55 -2.00
N GLN A 141 -14.94 -0.80 -2.77
CA GLN A 141 -16.27 -1.08 -2.24
C GLN A 141 -16.27 -2.25 -1.25
N LEU A 142 -15.39 -3.24 -1.45
CA LEU A 142 -15.27 -4.40 -0.55
C LEU A 142 -14.90 -4.01 0.89
N PHE A 143 -14.20 -2.88 1.07
CA PHE A 143 -13.83 -2.35 2.37
C PHE A 143 -14.91 -1.41 2.90
N MET A 144 -15.46 -0.54 2.04
CA MET A 144 -16.51 0.42 2.43
C MET A 144 -17.79 -0.28 2.91
N GLU A 145 -18.15 -1.43 2.32
CA GLU A 145 -19.26 -2.27 2.78
C GLU A 145 -19.07 -2.84 4.19
N LYS A 146 -17.85 -2.78 4.72
CA LYS A 146 -17.48 -3.19 6.09
C LYS A 146 -17.16 -1.99 6.97
N GLU A 147 -17.66 -0.81 6.62
CA GLU A 147 -17.52 0.42 7.40
C GLU A 147 -16.06 0.87 7.55
N ILE A 148 -15.19 0.48 6.62
CA ILE A 148 -13.83 1.00 6.51
C ILE A 148 -13.86 2.20 5.56
N PHE A 149 -13.54 3.37 6.08
CA PHE A 149 -13.50 4.61 5.31
C PHE A 149 -12.39 4.56 4.26
N PHE A 150 -12.69 5.07 3.07
CA PHE A 150 -11.77 5.06 1.94
C PHE A 150 -11.59 6.47 1.39
N TYR A 151 -10.34 6.94 1.37
CA TYR A 151 -9.98 8.24 0.81
C TYR A 151 -8.95 8.05 -0.29
N ASN A 152 -9.13 8.75 -1.41
CA ASN A 152 -8.23 8.65 -2.55
C ASN A 152 -7.48 9.98 -2.76
N PHE A 153 -6.15 9.93 -2.64
CA PHE A 153 -5.24 11.06 -2.83
C PHE A 153 -4.16 10.67 -3.85
N GLY A 154 -4.51 10.71 -5.13
CA GLY A 154 -3.55 10.49 -6.21
C GLY A 154 -2.52 11.63 -6.28
N TRP A 155 -1.26 11.28 -6.50
CA TRP A 155 -0.14 12.21 -6.73
C TRP A 155 0.49 11.93 -8.09
#